data_AF-A0A7G7BUV2-F1
#
_entry.id   AF-A0A7G7BUV2-F1
#
_cell.length_a   1.000
_cell.length_b   1.000
_cell.length_c   1.000
_cell.angle_alpha   90.00
_cell.angle_beta   90.00
_cell.angle_gamma   90.00
#
_symmetry.space_group_name_H-M   'P 1'
#
loop_
_entity.id
_entity.type
_entity.pdbx_description
1 polymer ?
#
loop_
_entity_poly.entity_id
_entity_poly.type
_entity_poly.pdbx_seq_one_letter_code
_entity_poly.pdbx_strand_id
1 'polypeptide(L)'
;MAELMEKRGLGKLSAQYLWLLRTGQRDNPTKRHLEALAGFFGVDPAYWFDDAVAEKTVQELELLALLRDAKIKNVLLRLSDVSADGKDAVLGIVESVRKSEGLPPSSGA
;
A
#
# COMPACT_ATOMS: atom_id res chain seq x y z
N MET A 1 -10.04 14.53 -7.31
CA MET A 1 -8.80 14.01 -7.93
C MET A 1 -8.31 14.90 -9.06
N ALA A 2 -9.08 15.07 -10.16
CA ALA A 2 -8.71 15.96 -11.28
C ALA A 2 -8.18 17.34 -10.84
N GLU A 3 -8.96 18.06 -10.02
CA GLU A 3 -8.55 19.40 -9.52
C GLU A 3 -7.26 19.35 -8.68
N LEU A 4 -7.05 18.29 -7.90
CA LEU A 4 -5.83 18.10 -7.11
C LEU A 4 -4.61 17.79 -7.97
N MET A 5 -4.78 17.03 -9.05
CA MET A 5 -3.70 16.76 -10.02
C MET A 5 -3.27 18.05 -10.71
N GLU A 6 -4.22 18.90 -11.09
CA GLU A 6 -3.93 20.20 -11.69
C GLU A 6 -3.21 21.13 -10.70
N LYS A 7 -3.69 21.23 -9.45
CA LYS A 7 -3.01 22.01 -8.39
C LYS A 7 -1.60 21.54 -8.09
N ARG A 8 -1.30 20.24 -8.28
CA ARG A 8 0.03 19.65 -8.10
C ARG A 8 0.90 19.69 -9.37
N GLY A 9 0.40 20.26 -10.48
CA GLY A 9 1.15 20.33 -11.73
C GLY A 9 1.36 18.98 -12.44
N LEU A 10 0.58 17.95 -12.09
CA LEU A 10 0.74 16.58 -12.60
C LEU A 10 0.09 16.36 -13.97
N GLY A 11 -0.53 17.40 -14.55
CA GLY A 11 -1.24 17.34 -15.83
C GLY A 11 -2.75 17.45 -15.68
N LYS A 12 -3.43 17.70 -16.81
CA LYS A 12 -4.89 17.89 -16.86
C LYS A 12 -5.59 16.60 -17.28
N LEU A 13 -6.33 15.99 -16.37
CA LEU A 13 -7.35 14.97 -16.66
C LEU A 13 -8.72 15.52 -16.25
N SER A 14 -9.73 15.39 -17.10
CA SER A 14 -11.10 15.76 -16.73
C SER A 14 -11.69 14.75 -15.74
N ALA A 15 -12.59 15.21 -14.87
CA ALA A 15 -13.31 14.34 -13.94
C ALA A 15 -14.12 13.26 -14.69
N GLN A 16 -14.68 13.60 -15.85
CA GLN A 16 -15.39 12.66 -16.72
C GLN A 16 -14.46 11.57 -17.25
N TYR A 17 -13.25 11.92 -17.70
CA TYR A 17 -12.29 10.94 -18.20
C TYR A 17 -11.79 10.00 -17.10
N LEU A 18 -11.55 10.51 -15.88
CA LEU A 18 -11.26 9.66 -14.72
C LEU A 18 -12.40 8.69 -14.41
N TRP A 19 -13.65 9.14 -14.51
CA TRP A 19 -14.81 8.27 -14.33
C TRP A 19 -14.87 7.16 -15.38
N LEU A 20 -14.60 7.48 -16.66
CA LEU A 20 -14.53 6.49 -17.74
C LEU A 20 -13.45 5.43 -17.46
N LEU A 21 -12.27 5.84 -17.00
CA LEU A 21 -11.20 4.91 -16.62
C LEU A 21 -11.61 4.03 -15.44
N ARG A 22 -12.17 4.62 -14.37
CA ARG A 22 -12.55 3.90 -13.15
C ARG A 22 -13.69 2.90 -13.37
N THR A 23 -14.53 3.13 -14.37
CA THR A 23 -15.66 2.25 -14.72
C THR A 23 -15.33 1.28 -15.84
N GLY A 24 -14.10 1.30 -16.38
CA GLY A 24 -13.69 0.47 -17.51
C GLY A 24 -14.32 0.87 -18.85
N GLN A 25 -15.09 1.96 -18.90
CA GLN A 25 -15.63 2.51 -20.16
C GLN A 25 -14.51 3.01 -21.09
N ARG A 26 -13.33 3.30 -20.52
CA ARG A 26 -12.05 3.34 -21.24
C ARG A 26 -11.00 2.60 -20.43
N ASP A 27 -10.11 1.91 -21.13
CA ASP A 27 -9.10 1.02 -20.56
C ASP A 27 -7.69 1.28 -21.11
N ASN A 28 -7.57 2.03 -22.21
CA ASN A 28 -6.29 2.35 -22.84
C ASN A 28 -5.94 3.86 -22.74
N PRO A 29 -5.53 4.36 -21.55
CA PRO A 29 -5.06 5.74 -21.39
C PRO A 29 -3.70 5.97 -22.05
N THR A 30 -3.41 7.24 -22.38
CA THR A 30 -2.09 7.62 -22.90
C THR A 30 -1.00 7.48 -21.83
N LYS A 31 0.25 7.24 -22.24
CA LYS A 31 1.42 7.22 -21.33
C LYS A 31 1.47 8.45 -20.41
N ARG A 32 1.24 9.65 -20.95
CA ARG A 32 1.21 10.90 -20.16
C ARG A 32 0.15 10.87 -19.05
N HIS A 33 -1.01 10.27 -19.32
CA HIS A 33 -2.06 10.12 -18.30
C HIS A 33 -1.66 9.10 -17.24
N LEU A 34 -1.01 8.00 -17.62
CA LEU A 34 -0.50 6.99 -16.69
C LEU A 34 0.61 7.55 -15.78
N GLU A 35 1.54 8.33 -16.32
CA GLU A 35 2.57 9.04 -15.55
C GLU A 35 1.97 10.06 -14.59
N ALA A 36 0.97 10.83 -15.04
CA ALA A 36 0.24 11.77 -14.20
C ALA A 36 -0.47 11.07 -13.02
N LEU A 37 -1.10 9.92 -13.29
CA LEU A 37 -1.77 9.11 -12.27
C LEU A 37 -0.76 8.50 -11.29
N ALA A 38 0.35 7.95 -11.80
CA ALA A 38 1.43 7.41 -10.97
C ALA A 38 2.00 8.49 -10.03
N GLY A 39 2.31 9.67 -10.57
CA GLY A 39 2.76 10.82 -9.78
C GLY A 39 1.71 11.32 -8.77
N PHE A 40 0.42 11.18 -9.06
CA PHE A 40 -0.63 11.53 -8.10
C PHE A 40 -0.68 10.58 -6.90
N PHE A 41 -0.56 9.27 -7.17
CA PHE A 41 -0.56 8.24 -6.13
C PHE A 41 0.81 8.06 -5.44
N GLY A 42 1.87 8.64 -6.01
CA GLY A 42 3.23 8.51 -5.48
C GLY A 42 3.84 7.14 -5.73
N VAL A 43 3.46 6.48 -6.82
CA VAL A 43 3.99 5.17 -7.25
C VAL A 43 4.85 5.31 -8.50
N ASP A 44 5.70 4.32 -8.76
CA ASP A 44 6.49 4.26 -9.99
C ASP A 44 5.58 4.09 -11.22
N PRO A 45 5.76 4.83 -12.34
CA PRO A 45 5.01 4.61 -13.57
C PRO A 45 5.09 3.19 -14.13
N ALA A 46 6.14 2.43 -13.83
CA ALA A 46 6.26 1.02 -14.18
C ALA A 46 5.20 0.14 -13.49
N TYR A 47 4.54 0.62 -12.43
CA TYR A 47 3.40 -0.05 -11.77
C TYR A 47 2.32 -0.50 -12.77
N TRP A 48 2.14 0.24 -13.86
CA TRP A 48 1.12 -0.08 -14.87
C TRP A 48 1.51 -1.21 -15.83
N PHE A 49 2.79 -1.60 -15.88
CA PHE A 49 3.34 -2.44 -16.95
C PHE A 49 4.23 -3.59 -16.47
N ASP A 50 4.78 -3.50 -15.26
CA ASP A 50 5.67 -4.48 -14.66
C ASP A 50 5.00 -5.09 -13.43
N ASP A 51 4.62 -6.36 -13.54
CA ASP A 51 3.92 -7.10 -12.49
C ASP A 51 4.77 -7.20 -11.20
N ALA A 52 6.09 -7.30 -11.30
CA ALA A 52 6.97 -7.36 -10.12
C ALA A 52 7.01 -6.01 -9.39
N VAL A 53 7.02 -4.90 -10.13
CA VAL A 53 6.89 -3.56 -9.55
C VAL A 53 5.52 -3.36 -8.93
N ALA A 54 4.46 -3.83 -9.59
CA ALA A 54 3.10 -3.75 -9.10
C ALA A 54 2.93 -4.53 -7.78
N GLU A 55 3.39 -5.78 -7.74
CA GLU A 55 3.31 -6.64 -6.56
C GLU A 55 4.06 -6.05 -5.37
N LYS A 56 5.31 -5.62 -5.58
CA LYS A 56 6.11 -4.97 -4.54
C LYS A 56 5.41 -3.72 -4.00
N THR A 57 4.89 -2.88 -4.87
CA THR A 57 4.16 -1.65 -4.48
C THR A 57 2.92 -1.98 -3.65
N VAL A 58 2.16 -3.01 -4.04
CA VAL A 58 0.98 -3.47 -3.29
C VAL A 58 1.39 -3.95 -1.89
N GLN A 59 2.43 -4.77 -1.76
CA GLN A 59 2.93 -5.26 -0.47
C GLN A 59 3.34 -4.09 0.46
N GLU A 60 4.03 -3.08 -0.07
CA GLU A 60 4.40 -1.88 0.69
C GLU A 60 3.16 -1.08 1.13
N LEU A 61 2.16 -0.92 0.26
CA LEU A 61 0.90 -0.24 0.58
C LEU A 61 0.07 -1.00 1.62
N GLU A 62 0.05 -2.33 1.58
CA GLU A 62 -0.61 -3.18 2.57
C GLU A 62 0.03 -3.03 3.95
N LEU A 63 1.37 -3.02 4.02
CA LEU A 63 2.09 -2.74 5.28
C LEU A 63 1.73 -1.35 5.81
N LEU A 64 1.72 -0.32 4.95
CA LEU A 64 1.32 1.03 5.34
C LEU A 64 -0.13 1.09 5.82
N ALA A 65 -1.02 0.30 5.24
CA ALA A 65 -2.42 0.20 5.68
C ALA A 65 -2.52 -0.41 7.08
N LEU A 66 -1.77 -1.48 7.38
CA LEU A 66 -1.70 -2.06 8.72
C LEU A 66 -1.19 -1.05 9.75
N LEU A 67 -0.18 -0.26 9.39
CA LEU A 67 0.34 0.81 10.25
C LEU A 67 -0.67 1.95 10.48
N ARG A 68 -1.82 2.01 9.81
CA ARG A 68 -2.85 3.00 10.16
C ARG A 68 -3.55 2.65 11.47
N ASP A 69 -3.61 1.38 11.84
CA ASP A 69 -4.21 0.92 13.09
C ASP A 69 -3.43 1.44 14.31
N ALA A 70 -4.12 2.10 15.23
CA ALA A 70 -3.51 2.71 16.40
C ALA A 70 -2.92 1.69 17.39
N LYS A 71 -3.48 0.47 17.47
CA LYS A 71 -2.94 -0.62 18.30
C LYS A 71 -1.65 -1.16 17.68
N ILE A 72 -1.62 -1.40 16.37
CA ILE A 72 -0.42 -1.85 15.66
C ILE A 72 0.71 -0.83 15.82
N LYS A 73 0.43 0.47 15.61
CA LYS A 73 1.40 1.55 15.87
C LYS A 73 1.95 1.53 17.28
N ASN A 74 1.09 1.38 18.27
CA ASN A 74 1.48 1.36 19.67
C ASN A 74 2.41 0.19 20.02
N VAL A 75 2.19 -0.98 19.41
CA VAL A 75 3.07 -2.14 19.56
C VAL A 75 4.42 -1.84 18.89
N LEU A 76 4.43 -1.35 17.66
CA LEU A 76 5.67 -1.05 16.94
C LEU A 76 6.55 -0.02 17.68
N LEU A 77 5.95 1.04 18.21
CA LEU A 77 6.66 2.07 18.99
C LEU A 77 7.29 1.51 20.27
N ARG A 78 6.73 0.45 20.85
CA ARG A 78 7.29 -0.21 22.05
C ARG A 78 8.32 -1.27 21.71
N LEU A 79 8.30 -1.78 20.49
CA LEU A 79 9.27 -2.74 19.99
C LEU A 79 10.51 -2.07 19.39
N SER A 80 10.48 -0.77 19.10
CA SER A 80 11.54 -0.09 18.33
C SER A 80 12.92 -0.19 18.98
N ASP A 81 13.00 -0.16 20.31
CA ASP A 81 14.21 -0.20 21.12
C ASP A 81 14.46 -1.57 21.79
N VAL A 82 13.56 -2.53 21.61
CA VAL A 82 13.74 -3.91 22.09
C VAL A 82 14.82 -4.62 21.26
N SER A 83 15.63 -5.44 21.94
CA SER A 83 16.65 -6.28 21.31
C SER A 83 16.04 -7.28 20.32
N ALA A 84 16.87 -7.88 19.46
CA ALA A 84 16.44 -8.95 18.55
C ALA A 84 15.79 -10.11 19.33
N ASP A 85 16.48 -10.65 20.34
CA ASP A 85 15.96 -11.73 21.20
C ASP A 85 14.63 -11.37 21.87
N GLY A 86 14.47 -10.11 22.29
CA GLY A 86 13.23 -9.62 22.89
C GLY A 86 12.09 -9.53 21.87
N LYS A 87 12.37 -9.13 20.63
CA LYS A 87 11.39 -9.13 19.53
C LYS A 87 10.97 -10.57 19.20
N ASP A 88 11.90 -11.51 19.17
CA ASP A 88 11.61 -12.93 18.94
C ASP A 88 10.73 -13.53 20.05
N ALA A 89 11.00 -13.18 21.31
CA ALA A 89 10.16 -13.57 22.43
C ALA A 89 8.71 -13.05 22.29
N VAL A 90 8.55 -11.79 21.85
CA VAL A 90 7.22 -11.20 21.59
C VAL A 90 6.52 -11.90 20.42
N LEU A 91 7.24 -12.22 19.34
CA LEU A 91 6.70 -13.00 18.22
C LEU A 91 6.17 -14.37 18.69
N GLY A 92 6.91 -15.05 19.57
CA GLY A 92 6.46 -16.32 20.16
C GLY A 92 5.16 -16.19 20.99
N ILE A 93 4.99 -15.08 21.71
CA ILE A 93 3.74 -14.78 22.43
C ILE A 93 2.60 -14.55 21.44
N VAL A 94 2.83 -13.78 20.36
CA VAL A 94 1.84 -13.53 19.31
C VAL A 94 1.36 -14.84 18.68
N GLU A 95 2.27 -15.75 18.32
CA GLU A 95 1.90 -17.06 17.76
C GLU A 95 1.10 -17.92 18.75
N SER A 96 1.42 -17.84 20.04
CA SER A 96 0.65 -18.53 21.08
C SER A 96 -0.78 -18.00 21.19
N VAL A 97 -0.97 -16.68 21.11
CA VAL A 97 -2.29 -16.04 21.09
C VAL A 97 -3.07 -16.44 19.83
N ARG A 98 -2.45 -16.36 18.65
CA ARG A 98 -3.07 -16.78 17.38
C ARG A 98 -3.59 -18.22 17.45
N LYS A 99 -2.78 -19.13 17.98
CA LYS A 99 -3.16 -20.53 18.18
C LYS A 99 -4.37 -20.67 19.11
N SER A 100 -4.42 -19.89 20.20
CA SER A 100 -5.55 -19.91 21.13
C SER A 100 -6.86 -19.39 20.52
N GLU A 101 -6.76 -18.48 19.54
CA GLU A 101 -7.89 -17.95 18.77
C GLU A 101 -8.28 -18.83 17.57
N GLY A 102 -7.57 -19.95 17.34
CA GLY A 102 -7.82 -20.86 16.22
C GLY A 102 -7.36 -20.32 14.86
N LEU A 103 -6.47 -19.33 14.84
CA LEU A 103 -5.92 -18.76 13.61
C LEU A 103 -4.82 -19.65 13.03
N PRO A 104 -4.70 -19.72 11.68
CA PRO A 104 -3.61 -20.45 11.04
C PRO A 104 -2.24 -19.83 11.39
N PRO A 105 -1.13 -20.59 11.27
CA PRO A 105 0.21 -20.04 11.46
C PRO A 105 0.43 -18.83 10.54
N SER A 106 1.13 -17.81 11.04
CA SER A 106 1.44 -16.64 10.21
C SER A 106 2.41 -17.05 9.08
N SER A 107 2.06 -16.78 7.82
CA SER A 107 2.99 -16.91 6.69
C SER A 107 3.85 -15.67 6.64
N GLY A 108 4.89 -15.63 7.47
CA GLY A 108 5.81 -14.51 7.56
C GLY A 108 7.10 -14.91 8.26
N ALA A 109 7.86 -15.79 7.62
CA ALA A 109 9.27 -16.07 7.93
C ALA A 109 10.05 -16.11 6.62
#